data_AF-A0ABD3KK51-F1
#
_entry.id   AF-A0ABD3KK51-F1
#
_cell.length_a   1.000
_cell.length_b   1.000
_cell.length_c   1.000
_cell.angle_alpha   90.00
_cell.angle_beta   90.00
_cell.angle_gamma   90.00
#
_symmetry.space_group_name_H-M   'P 1'
#
loop_
_entity.id
_entity.type
_entity.pdbx_description
1 polymer ?
#
loop_
_entity_poly.entity_id
_entity_poly.type
_entity_poly.pdbx_seq_one_letter_code
_entity_poly.pdbx_strand_id
1 'polypeptide(L)'
;MRLMISWCSCLVIFCLLQASHRTSGVAYNITPSEPLFPNQTLVSSGNIFELGFFTLSGSENQYIGIRYKNLTPSKIVWVANREQPLPYTDRSAKLTIGSDGNLKLMDGQENIVWSTNVSSRSNYTLAVLLDSGNFVLQDGIYGEIWGSFEDPTDTLLPTMKIGVNVRTGVKKFLISWRSDSDPFPGSFSTGMTSETPPQAFTWNGLTPYWRGGQWDKSKFIGIATMDQSYSSGFTVQQDTQKGTTYYSVNRYDIFLYMFISPGGSLTIMYWDDGARAWLMDWAAPNNTCEIYGTCGPFGVCNSLNSPICRCIDGFVPKSNEEWNSLNWTRGCEREMELNCQKNTSTSTSTNVKKDAFWQMSQMKLPDSGNYISDIGDEEECESWCRSNCSCLAYSYVSTIGCMVWSKDLIDLQEFPTAGEDLFVRVAHVKAGGSRHKAVIISLSTIAGIIFFAVFVFVLCKWRANKTGNAWQKQLKQDDSLELTLYSFDSILLATNKFSTTSKLGQGGFGSVYKGKLKDGKEVAVKRLSSTSAQGVEEFKNEIILISKLQHRNLVKLVGYCIEGEEKILLYEYLSNKSLDTFLFGWSFLFIYLSQINYFSIMYFLP
;
A
#
# COMPACT_ATOMS: atom_id res chain seq x y z
N MET A 1 -46.37 40.58 -73.60
CA MET A 1 -47.08 39.68 -72.65
C MET A 1 -46.43 38.30 -72.48
N ARG A 2 -45.93 37.64 -73.53
CA ARG A 2 -45.28 36.30 -73.41
C ARG A 2 -43.93 36.29 -72.66
N LEU A 3 -43.14 37.36 -72.72
CA LEU A 3 -41.84 37.46 -72.02
C LEU A 3 -41.97 37.67 -70.50
N MET A 4 -43.02 38.33 -70.02
CA MET A 4 -43.24 38.54 -68.57
C MET A 4 -43.69 37.26 -67.86
N ILE A 5 -44.43 36.38 -68.54
CA ILE A 5 -44.91 35.11 -67.98
C ILE A 5 -43.74 34.11 -67.81
N SER A 6 -42.76 34.15 -68.71
CA SER A 6 -41.55 33.31 -68.60
C SER A 6 -40.66 33.73 -67.44
N TRP A 7 -40.56 35.03 -67.14
CA TRP A 7 -39.76 35.53 -66.02
C TRP A 7 -40.41 35.23 -64.66
N CYS A 8 -41.73 35.37 -64.54
CA CYS A 8 -42.46 34.94 -63.34
C CYS A 8 -42.35 33.42 -63.11
N SER A 9 -42.39 32.60 -64.16
CA SER A 9 -42.28 31.15 -64.03
C SER A 9 -40.88 30.71 -63.58
N CYS A 10 -39.82 31.34 -64.11
CA CYS A 10 -38.45 31.07 -63.66
C CYS A 10 -38.17 31.57 -62.23
N LEU A 11 -38.75 32.71 -61.81
CA LEU A 11 -38.65 33.21 -60.43
C LEU A 11 -39.38 32.30 -59.44
N VAL A 12 -40.55 31.78 -59.79
CA VAL A 12 -41.28 30.81 -58.94
C VAL A 12 -40.50 29.50 -58.84
N ILE A 13 -39.92 29.01 -59.94
CA ILE A 13 -39.08 27.80 -59.93
C ILE A 13 -37.77 28.05 -59.14
N PHE A 14 -37.15 29.23 -59.25
CA PHE A 14 -35.97 29.60 -58.46
C PHE A 14 -36.29 29.77 -56.97
N CYS A 15 -37.44 30.35 -56.60
CA CYS A 15 -37.91 30.42 -55.22
C CYS A 15 -38.31 29.04 -54.67
N LEU A 16 -38.88 28.14 -55.49
CA LEU A 16 -39.17 26.76 -55.11
C LEU A 16 -37.88 25.91 -54.99
N LEU A 17 -36.87 26.18 -55.83
CA LEU A 17 -35.54 25.55 -55.73
C LEU A 17 -34.76 26.07 -54.52
N GLN A 18 -34.86 27.37 -54.17
CA GLN A 18 -34.31 27.89 -52.92
C GLN A 18 -35.09 27.43 -51.68
N ALA A 19 -36.40 27.21 -51.78
CA ALA A 19 -37.19 26.58 -50.71
C ALA A 19 -36.89 25.07 -50.53
N SER A 20 -36.35 24.41 -51.57
CA SER A 20 -35.95 23.00 -51.52
C SER A 20 -34.52 22.77 -50.99
N HIS A 21 -33.71 23.82 -50.86
CA HIS A 21 -32.47 23.76 -50.10
C HIS A 21 -32.77 24.04 -48.63
N ARG A 22 -33.22 23.00 -47.89
CA ARG A 22 -33.21 23.03 -46.42
C ARG A 22 -31.75 23.08 -45.95
N THR A 23 -31.22 24.29 -45.79
CA THR A 23 -29.90 24.52 -45.20
C THR A 23 -29.87 23.97 -43.78
N SER A 24 -28.68 23.54 -43.33
CA SER A 24 -28.47 23.18 -41.93
C SER A 24 -28.73 24.43 -41.07
N GLY A 25 -29.80 24.42 -40.29
CA GLY A 25 -30.25 25.58 -39.53
C GLY A 25 -29.81 25.50 -38.07
N VAL A 26 -29.32 26.60 -37.52
CA VAL A 26 -29.07 26.73 -36.07
C VAL A 26 -30.26 27.46 -35.44
N ALA A 27 -30.85 26.85 -34.43
CA ALA A 27 -31.87 27.43 -33.57
C ALA A 27 -31.28 27.76 -32.19
N TYR A 28 -31.88 28.71 -31.48
CA TYR A 28 -31.48 29.10 -30.11
C TYR A 28 -32.58 28.83 -29.07
N ASN A 29 -33.81 28.63 -29.52
CA ASN A 29 -34.93 28.18 -28.71
C ASN A 29 -35.89 27.35 -29.57
N ILE A 30 -36.81 26.66 -28.92
CA ILE A 30 -37.96 25.99 -29.54
C ILE A 30 -39.21 26.67 -28.99
N THR A 31 -40.09 27.09 -29.89
CA THR A 31 -41.39 27.68 -29.56
C THR A 31 -42.50 26.87 -30.23
N PRO A 32 -43.78 27.04 -29.85
CA PRO A 32 -44.88 26.36 -30.53
C PRO A 32 -44.93 26.61 -32.05
N SER A 33 -44.47 27.79 -32.51
CA SER A 33 -44.42 28.16 -33.93
C SER A 33 -43.13 27.73 -34.65
N GLU A 34 -42.06 27.47 -33.90
CA GLU A 34 -40.74 27.16 -34.44
C GLU A 34 -40.24 25.81 -33.88
N PRO A 35 -40.73 24.69 -34.44
CA PRO A 35 -40.27 23.36 -34.08
C PRO A 35 -38.86 23.08 -34.63
N LEU A 36 -38.15 22.14 -34.00
CA LEU A 36 -36.85 21.67 -34.43
C LEU A 36 -37.00 20.42 -35.30
N PHE A 37 -36.47 20.46 -36.53
CA PHE A 37 -36.48 19.35 -37.49
C PHE A 37 -35.10 18.65 -37.61
N PRO A 38 -35.03 17.43 -38.20
CA PRO A 38 -33.79 16.66 -38.34
C PRO A 38 -32.60 17.35 -39.03
N ASN A 39 -32.84 18.37 -39.85
CA ASN A 39 -31.79 19.16 -40.51
C ASN A 39 -31.36 20.39 -39.70
N GLN A 40 -31.84 20.54 -38.46
CA GLN A 40 -31.56 21.68 -37.59
C GLN A 40 -30.98 21.22 -36.26
N THR A 41 -30.28 22.12 -35.60
CA THR A 41 -29.72 21.91 -34.25
C THR A 41 -30.03 23.10 -33.36
N LEU A 42 -30.38 22.84 -32.10
CA LEU A 42 -30.51 23.84 -31.05
C LEU A 42 -29.16 23.97 -30.33
N VAL A 43 -28.64 25.17 -30.17
CA VAL A 43 -27.29 25.41 -29.63
C VAL A 43 -27.34 26.24 -28.35
N SER A 44 -26.50 25.91 -27.37
CA SER A 44 -26.37 26.69 -26.14
C SER A 44 -25.71 28.06 -26.38
N SER A 45 -25.99 29.06 -25.54
CA SER A 45 -25.50 30.44 -25.73
C SER A 45 -23.98 30.56 -25.92
N GLY A 46 -23.21 29.80 -25.15
CA GLY A 46 -21.75 29.73 -25.20
C GLY A 46 -21.20 28.78 -26.26
N ASN A 47 -22.05 28.19 -27.10
CA ASN A 47 -21.68 27.21 -28.12
C ASN A 47 -20.95 25.96 -27.56
N ILE A 48 -21.28 25.56 -26.33
CA ILE A 48 -20.67 24.40 -25.66
C ILE A 48 -21.41 23.11 -26.07
N PHE A 49 -22.73 23.14 -25.97
CA PHE A 49 -23.60 22.00 -26.26
C PHE A 49 -24.49 22.29 -27.46
N GLU A 50 -24.86 21.21 -28.16
CA GLU A 50 -25.93 21.22 -29.16
C GLU A 50 -26.87 20.04 -28.97
N LEU A 51 -28.15 20.30 -29.20
CA LEU A 51 -29.24 19.33 -29.25
C LEU A 51 -29.64 19.15 -30.72
N GLY A 52 -29.77 17.91 -31.17
CA GLY A 52 -30.20 17.63 -32.52
C GLY A 52 -30.51 16.16 -32.76
N PHE A 53 -31.03 15.88 -33.94
CA PHE A 53 -31.27 14.52 -34.40
C PHE A 53 -29.96 13.87 -34.82
N PHE A 54 -29.77 12.61 -34.48
CA PHE A 54 -28.58 11.84 -34.82
C PHE A 54 -28.92 10.37 -35.09
N THR A 55 -28.00 9.71 -35.78
CA THR A 55 -28.01 8.26 -36.02
C THR A 55 -26.67 7.69 -35.59
N LEU A 56 -26.69 6.50 -34.99
CA LEU A 56 -25.45 5.79 -34.66
C LEU A 56 -24.97 4.98 -35.87
N SER A 57 -23.65 4.79 -35.97
CA SER A 57 -23.05 4.06 -37.08
C SER A 57 -23.63 2.65 -37.23
N GLY A 58 -24.16 2.34 -38.41
CA GLY A 58 -24.76 1.03 -38.71
C GLY A 58 -26.19 0.85 -38.19
N SER A 59 -26.83 1.89 -37.66
CA SER A 59 -28.22 1.84 -37.18
C SER A 59 -29.20 2.52 -38.16
N GLU A 60 -30.36 1.91 -38.35
CA GLU A 60 -31.51 2.51 -39.06
C GLU A 60 -32.39 3.36 -38.14
N ASN A 61 -31.98 3.51 -36.88
CA ASN A 61 -32.69 4.27 -35.87
C ASN A 61 -32.15 5.71 -35.78
N GLN A 62 -33.07 6.64 -35.60
CA GLN A 62 -32.83 8.05 -35.35
C GLN A 62 -33.28 8.41 -33.93
N TYR A 63 -32.44 9.20 -33.28
CA TYR A 63 -32.62 9.67 -31.92
C TYR A 63 -32.46 11.19 -31.87
N ILE A 64 -33.00 11.81 -30.83
CA ILE A 64 -32.69 13.19 -30.48
C ILE A 64 -31.89 13.24 -29.18
N GLY A 65 -30.81 14.01 -29.17
CA GLY A 65 -29.90 14.03 -28.03
C GLY A 65 -28.99 15.23 -28.00
N ILE A 66 -28.34 15.41 -26.85
CA ILE A 66 -27.42 16.51 -26.55
C ILE A 66 -26.00 15.99 -26.70
N ARG A 67 -25.10 16.82 -27.26
CA ARG A 67 -23.68 16.51 -27.39
C ARG A 67 -22.81 17.75 -27.25
N TYR A 68 -21.52 17.54 -26.97
CA TYR A 68 -20.53 18.61 -27.07
C TYR A 68 -20.37 19.04 -28.52
N LYS A 69 -20.53 20.34 -28.80
CA LYS A 69 -20.55 20.88 -30.16
C LYS A 69 -19.16 20.96 -30.79
N ASN A 70 -18.21 21.56 -30.07
CA ASN A 70 -16.89 21.93 -30.62
C ASN A 70 -15.75 20.99 -30.20
N LEU A 71 -16.05 19.86 -29.54
CA LEU A 71 -15.05 18.90 -29.06
C LEU A 71 -15.11 17.62 -29.91
N THR A 72 -13.97 17.19 -30.48
CA THR A 72 -13.89 16.03 -31.38
C THR A 72 -12.97 14.95 -30.81
N PRO A 73 -13.39 13.69 -30.68
CA PRO A 73 -14.72 13.17 -31.04
C PRO A 73 -15.82 13.71 -30.13
N SER A 74 -16.97 14.02 -30.72
CA SER A 74 -18.14 14.50 -29.98
C SER A 74 -18.75 13.34 -29.18
N LYS A 75 -19.15 13.61 -27.93
CA LYS A 75 -19.83 12.65 -27.04
C LYS A 75 -21.30 13.06 -26.91
N ILE A 76 -22.21 12.11 -27.16
CA ILE A 76 -23.62 12.22 -26.79
C ILE A 76 -23.73 12.07 -25.27
N VAL A 77 -24.37 13.02 -24.60
CA VAL A 77 -24.46 13.11 -23.13
C VAL A 77 -25.90 12.95 -22.62
N TRP A 78 -26.89 13.04 -23.51
CA TRP A 78 -28.29 12.82 -23.20
C TRP A 78 -29.08 12.40 -24.44
N VAL A 79 -30.10 11.55 -24.28
CA VAL A 79 -30.94 11.02 -25.36
C VAL A 79 -32.39 10.94 -24.89
N ALA A 80 -33.32 11.62 -25.58
CA ALA A 80 -34.73 11.68 -25.16
C ALA A 80 -35.46 10.35 -25.42
N ASN A 81 -35.39 9.87 -26.66
CA ASN A 81 -36.20 8.75 -27.15
C ASN A 81 -35.40 7.45 -27.22
N ARG A 82 -34.55 7.20 -26.21
CA ARG A 82 -33.66 6.03 -26.18
C ARG A 82 -34.38 4.67 -26.18
N GLU A 83 -35.63 4.62 -25.72
CA GLU A 83 -36.46 3.42 -25.69
C GLU A 83 -37.35 3.26 -26.94
N GLN A 84 -37.68 4.37 -27.61
CA GLN A 84 -38.56 4.41 -28.78
C GLN A 84 -37.89 5.20 -29.91
N PRO A 85 -36.99 4.56 -30.68
CA PRO A 85 -36.33 5.21 -31.81
C PRO A 85 -37.30 5.59 -32.92
N LEU A 86 -36.98 6.65 -33.65
CA LEU A 86 -37.62 6.99 -34.92
C LEU A 86 -36.91 6.27 -36.08
N PRO A 87 -37.58 5.97 -37.20
CA PRO A 87 -36.89 5.52 -38.42
C PRO A 87 -35.99 6.63 -38.99
N TYR A 88 -34.74 6.31 -39.37
CA TYR A 88 -33.83 7.28 -40.00
C TYR A 88 -34.40 7.97 -41.25
N THR A 89 -35.25 7.25 -41.98
CA THR A 89 -35.93 7.75 -43.19
C THR A 89 -36.97 8.82 -42.89
N ASP A 90 -37.40 8.98 -41.65
CA ASP A 90 -38.38 9.97 -41.25
C ASP A 90 -37.74 11.36 -41.15
N ARG A 91 -37.80 12.10 -42.25
CA ARG A 91 -37.33 13.49 -42.32
C ARG A 91 -38.39 14.51 -41.89
N SER A 92 -39.60 14.04 -41.59
CA SER A 92 -40.74 14.86 -41.18
C SER A 92 -40.93 14.88 -39.67
N ALA A 93 -40.23 14.01 -38.94
CA ALA A 93 -40.16 14.05 -37.48
C ALA A 93 -39.78 15.45 -36.97
N LYS A 94 -40.28 15.81 -35.79
CA LYS A 94 -40.04 17.14 -35.21
C LYS A 94 -40.10 17.11 -33.69
N LEU A 95 -39.27 17.93 -33.06
CA LEU A 95 -39.38 18.28 -31.65
C LEU A 95 -40.11 19.62 -31.54
N THR A 96 -41.26 19.64 -30.89
CA THR A 96 -42.16 20.81 -30.83
C THR A 96 -42.79 20.96 -29.46
N ILE A 97 -43.43 22.10 -29.21
CA ILE A 97 -44.23 22.35 -28.02
C ILE A 97 -45.70 22.23 -28.40
N GLY A 98 -46.42 21.31 -27.76
CA GLY A 98 -47.83 21.10 -27.96
C GLY A 98 -48.69 22.23 -27.41
N SER A 99 -49.97 22.26 -27.77
CA SER A 99 -50.95 23.21 -27.24
C SER A 99 -51.20 23.07 -25.73
N ASP A 100 -50.82 21.93 -25.15
CA ASP A 100 -50.81 21.66 -23.71
C ASP A 100 -49.54 22.17 -23.00
N GLY A 101 -48.67 22.89 -23.73
CA GLY A 101 -47.44 23.48 -23.23
C GLY A 101 -46.31 22.47 -23.01
N ASN A 102 -46.50 21.19 -23.32
CA ASN A 102 -45.50 20.14 -23.16
C ASN A 102 -44.60 20.02 -24.38
N LEU A 103 -43.35 19.65 -24.15
CA LEU A 103 -42.41 19.32 -25.22
C LEU A 103 -42.72 17.91 -25.75
N LYS A 104 -42.76 17.76 -27.07
CA LYS A 104 -43.18 16.54 -27.78
C LYS A 104 -42.25 16.24 -28.95
N LEU A 105 -41.75 15.01 -29.00
CA LEU A 105 -41.13 14.43 -30.18
C LEU A 105 -42.23 13.70 -30.96
N MET A 106 -42.46 14.13 -32.19
CA MET A 106 -43.48 13.57 -33.08
C MET A 106 -42.83 12.94 -34.30
N ASP A 107 -43.38 11.82 -34.76
CA ASP A 107 -43.00 11.20 -36.04
C ASP A 107 -43.63 11.96 -37.23
N GLY A 108 -43.28 11.56 -38.45
CA GLY A 108 -43.80 12.13 -39.69
C GLY A 108 -45.28 11.84 -39.95
N GLN A 109 -45.93 11.02 -39.11
CA GLN A 109 -47.38 10.77 -39.10
C GLN A 109 -48.08 11.54 -37.97
N GLU A 110 -47.38 12.44 -37.27
CA GLU A 110 -47.88 13.22 -36.12
C GLU A 110 -48.23 12.38 -34.88
N ASN A 111 -47.71 11.15 -34.76
CA ASN A 111 -47.80 10.39 -33.52
C ASN A 111 -46.75 10.87 -32.51
N ILE A 112 -47.12 10.87 -31.23
CA ILE A 112 -46.21 11.24 -30.14
C ILE A 112 -45.33 10.05 -29.78
N VAL A 113 -44.01 10.20 -29.94
CA VAL A 113 -43.00 9.18 -29.62
C VAL A 113 -42.41 9.40 -28.23
N TRP A 114 -42.25 10.67 -27.83
CA TRP A 114 -41.78 11.05 -26.51
C TRP A 114 -42.38 12.40 -26.13
N SER A 115 -42.69 12.60 -24.84
CA SER A 115 -43.15 13.90 -24.36
C SER A 115 -42.78 14.11 -22.90
N THR A 116 -42.61 15.37 -22.51
CA THR A 116 -42.60 15.76 -21.10
C THR A 116 -43.98 15.51 -20.49
N ASN A 117 -44.03 15.30 -19.17
CA ASN A 117 -45.28 15.17 -18.42
C ASN A 117 -45.34 16.23 -17.32
N VAL A 118 -45.52 17.48 -17.73
CA VAL A 118 -45.60 18.62 -16.81
C VAL A 118 -46.89 19.41 -16.99
N SER A 119 -47.35 20.00 -15.90
CA SER A 119 -48.52 20.88 -15.90
C SER A 119 -48.10 22.33 -16.10
N SER A 120 -48.16 22.82 -17.34
CA SER A 120 -48.02 24.27 -17.59
C SER A 120 -49.31 24.99 -17.19
N ARG A 121 -49.17 26.18 -16.63
CA ARG A 121 -50.29 27.06 -16.24
C ARG A 121 -50.31 28.36 -17.03
N SER A 122 -49.31 28.58 -17.89
CA SER A 122 -49.22 29.70 -18.82
C SER A 122 -49.64 29.28 -20.23
N ASN A 123 -50.01 30.26 -21.04
CA ASN A 123 -50.23 30.07 -22.48
C ASN A 123 -48.92 30.13 -23.28
N TYR A 124 -47.78 30.34 -22.60
CA TYR A 124 -46.49 30.52 -23.24
C TYR A 124 -45.43 29.67 -22.54
N THR A 125 -44.91 28.70 -23.30
CA THR A 125 -43.77 27.87 -22.94
C THR A 125 -42.73 27.94 -24.06
N LEU A 126 -41.45 27.85 -23.68
CA LEU A 126 -40.31 27.84 -24.59
C LEU A 126 -39.28 26.82 -24.11
N ALA A 127 -38.57 26.17 -25.01
CA ALA A 127 -37.47 25.26 -24.65
C ALA A 127 -36.12 25.82 -25.09
N VAL A 128 -35.13 25.77 -24.21
CA VAL A 128 -33.77 26.33 -24.42
C VAL A 128 -32.73 25.35 -23.90
N LEU A 129 -31.60 25.29 -24.60
CA LEU A 129 -30.41 24.55 -24.15
C LEU A 129 -29.46 25.48 -23.40
N LEU A 130 -29.20 25.20 -22.13
CA LEU A 130 -28.30 25.99 -21.30
C LEU A 130 -26.83 25.59 -21.50
N ASP A 131 -25.89 26.47 -21.13
CA ASP A 131 -24.45 26.20 -21.20
C ASP A 131 -23.96 25.15 -20.20
N SER A 132 -24.79 24.78 -19.21
CA SER A 132 -24.57 23.61 -18.37
C SER A 132 -24.82 22.29 -19.11
N GLY A 133 -25.47 22.33 -20.27
CA GLY A 133 -25.98 21.16 -20.99
C GLY A 133 -27.39 20.75 -20.56
N ASN A 134 -27.99 21.44 -19.58
CA ASN A 134 -29.39 21.20 -19.20
C ASN A 134 -30.32 21.78 -20.27
N PHE A 135 -31.07 20.92 -20.94
CA PHE A 135 -32.16 21.30 -21.83
C PHE A 135 -33.44 21.49 -21.03
N VAL A 136 -33.96 22.72 -21.01
CA VAL A 136 -35.04 23.12 -20.11
C VAL A 136 -36.28 23.56 -20.88
N LEU A 137 -37.45 23.22 -20.33
CA LEU A 137 -38.73 23.78 -20.72
C LEU A 137 -39.10 24.84 -19.68
N GLN A 138 -39.30 26.08 -20.15
CA GLN A 138 -39.63 27.22 -19.31
C GLN A 138 -41.07 27.66 -19.55
N ASP A 139 -41.76 27.95 -18.46
CA ASP A 139 -43.07 28.59 -18.40
C ASP A 139 -42.90 30.08 -18.14
N GLY A 140 -43.64 30.92 -18.89
CA GLY A 140 -43.52 32.38 -18.78
C GLY A 140 -43.84 32.96 -17.40
N ILE A 141 -44.49 32.20 -16.51
CA ILE A 141 -44.85 32.63 -15.15
C ILE A 141 -43.97 31.94 -14.10
N TYR A 142 -43.77 30.63 -14.22
CA TYR A 142 -43.13 29.80 -13.18
C TYR A 142 -41.63 29.54 -13.38
N GLY A 143 -41.05 29.99 -14.50
CA GLY A 143 -39.64 29.69 -14.82
C GLY A 143 -39.46 28.27 -15.33
N GLU A 144 -38.42 27.56 -14.89
CA GLU A 144 -38.15 26.18 -15.31
C GLU A 144 -39.20 25.20 -14.76
N ILE A 145 -39.92 24.51 -15.65
CA ILE A 145 -40.94 23.51 -15.30
C ILE A 145 -40.49 22.07 -15.59
N TRP A 146 -39.51 21.88 -16.47
CA TRP A 146 -38.85 20.61 -16.73
C TRP A 146 -37.40 20.86 -17.18
N GLY A 147 -36.51 19.94 -16.85
CA GLY A 147 -35.13 19.96 -17.32
C GLY A 147 -34.60 18.55 -17.54
N SER A 148 -33.82 18.36 -18.61
CA SER A 148 -33.16 17.08 -18.93
C SER A 148 -32.31 16.50 -17.79
N PHE A 149 -31.80 17.35 -16.89
CA PHE A 149 -31.04 16.90 -15.71
C PHE A 149 -31.89 16.14 -14.68
N GLU A 150 -33.22 16.27 -14.74
CA GLU A 150 -34.13 15.51 -13.91
C GLU A 150 -34.27 14.04 -14.38
N ASP A 151 -34.00 13.80 -15.68
CA ASP A 151 -34.11 12.51 -16.37
C ASP A 151 -32.77 12.11 -17.04
N PRO A 152 -31.74 11.73 -16.25
CA PRO A 152 -30.43 11.29 -16.77
C PRO A 152 -30.50 10.13 -17.76
N THR A 153 -29.46 10.03 -18.61
CA THR A 153 -29.20 8.82 -19.39
C THR A 153 -28.00 8.05 -18.83
N ASP A 154 -26.90 7.87 -19.57
CA ASP A 154 -25.68 7.19 -19.12
C ASP A 154 -24.64 8.16 -18.53
N THR A 155 -24.84 9.46 -18.68
CA THR A 155 -23.83 10.49 -18.45
C THR A 155 -24.26 11.52 -17.41
N LEU A 156 -23.33 11.89 -16.52
CA LEU A 156 -23.41 12.99 -15.57
C LEU A 156 -22.51 14.13 -16.05
N LEU A 157 -23.14 15.28 -16.29
CA LEU A 157 -22.45 16.53 -16.62
C LEU A 157 -22.11 17.35 -15.36
N PRO A 158 -21.21 18.34 -15.46
CA PRO A 158 -20.95 19.25 -14.36
C PRO A 158 -22.23 19.90 -13.84
N THR A 159 -22.34 20.08 -12.52
CA THR A 159 -23.52 20.65 -11.80
C THR A 159 -24.78 19.78 -11.78
N MET A 160 -24.86 18.73 -12.59
CA MET A 160 -25.95 17.76 -12.57
C MET A 160 -25.96 17.01 -11.23
N LYS A 161 -27.16 16.71 -10.71
CA LYS A 161 -27.36 16.00 -9.43
C LYS A 161 -27.98 14.64 -9.67
N ILE A 162 -27.29 13.58 -9.29
CA ILE A 162 -27.82 12.21 -9.23
C ILE A 162 -27.94 11.76 -7.78
N GLY A 163 -28.88 10.87 -7.49
CA GLY A 163 -29.11 10.43 -6.12
C GLY A 163 -30.52 9.92 -5.87
N VAL A 164 -30.93 9.95 -4.61
CA VAL A 164 -32.18 9.34 -4.15
C VAL A 164 -32.95 10.27 -3.24
N ASN A 165 -34.28 10.19 -3.35
CA ASN A 165 -35.21 10.71 -2.37
C ASN A 165 -36.04 9.55 -1.82
N VAL A 166 -35.74 9.12 -0.59
CA VAL A 166 -36.41 7.95 0.01
C VAL A 166 -37.86 8.23 0.40
N ARG A 167 -38.26 9.49 0.54
CA ARG A 167 -39.64 9.85 0.87
C ARG A 167 -40.56 9.78 -0.33
N THR A 168 -40.09 10.22 -1.50
CA THR A 168 -40.86 10.16 -2.74
C THR A 168 -40.63 8.86 -3.52
N GLY A 169 -39.57 8.11 -3.19
CA GLY A 169 -39.15 6.91 -3.92
C GLY A 169 -38.39 7.19 -5.22
N VAL A 170 -38.17 8.47 -5.55
CA VAL A 170 -37.49 8.87 -6.78
C VAL A 170 -36.00 8.53 -6.70
N LYS A 171 -35.50 7.86 -7.75
CA LYS A 171 -34.08 7.52 -7.94
C LYS A 171 -33.61 8.14 -9.25
N LYS A 172 -32.68 9.10 -9.15
CA LYS A 172 -32.01 9.71 -10.30
C LYS A 172 -30.67 9.04 -10.49
N PHE A 173 -30.66 7.93 -11.23
CA PHE A 173 -29.46 7.13 -11.50
C PHE A 173 -29.03 7.29 -12.96
N LEU A 174 -27.73 7.12 -13.21
CA LEU A 174 -27.28 6.91 -14.58
C LEU A 174 -27.55 5.46 -14.96
N ILE A 175 -28.02 5.24 -16.17
CA ILE A 175 -28.30 3.92 -16.73
C ILE A 175 -27.51 3.77 -18.02
N SER A 176 -26.66 2.75 -18.07
CA SER A 176 -25.77 2.50 -19.21
C SER A 176 -26.58 2.36 -20.50
N TRP A 177 -25.92 2.57 -21.62
CA TRP A 177 -26.44 2.09 -22.89
C TRP A 177 -26.39 0.56 -22.92
N ARG A 178 -27.20 -0.05 -23.77
CA ARG A 178 -27.19 -1.51 -23.98
C ARG A 178 -25.89 -1.93 -24.67
N SER A 179 -25.40 -1.12 -25.59
CA SER A 179 -24.10 -1.27 -26.24
C SER A 179 -23.62 0.08 -26.76
N ASP A 180 -22.37 0.16 -27.24
CA ASP A 180 -21.82 1.41 -27.79
C ASP A 180 -22.57 1.92 -29.04
N SER A 181 -23.38 1.07 -29.69
CA SER A 181 -24.20 1.39 -30.87
C SER A 181 -25.71 1.36 -30.61
N ASP A 182 -26.16 1.10 -29.38
CA ASP A 182 -27.58 1.05 -29.01
C ASP A 182 -27.83 1.79 -27.68
N PRO A 183 -28.44 2.99 -27.71
CA PRO A 183 -28.65 3.82 -26.54
C PRO A 183 -29.79 3.33 -25.65
N PHE A 184 -30.51 2.27 -26.04
CA PHE A 184 -31.52 1.65 -25.20
C PHE A 184 -30.96 1.35 -23.79
N PRO A 185 -31.74 1.48 -22.70
CA PRO A 185 -31.28 1.15 -21.35
C PRO A 185 -30.61 -0.23 -21.23
N GLY A 186 -29.35 -0.23 -20.78
CA GLY A 186 -28.57 -1.42 -20.50
C GLY A 186 -28.83 -1.99 -19.10
N SER A 187 -28.02 -2.95 -18.68
CA SER A 187 -28.21 -3.63 -17.39
C SER A 187 -27.54 -2.91 -16.22
N PHE A 188 -26.60 -2.00 -16.47
CA PHE A 188 -25.86 -1.32 -15.41
C PHE A 188 -26.50 0.01 -15.05
N SER A 189 -26.61 0.28 -13.76
CA SER A 189 -27.02 1.57 -13.23
C SER A 189 -26.09 2.03 -12.13
N THR A 190 -25.88 3.34 -11.99
CA THR A 190 -25.02 3.90 -10.95
C THR A 190 -25.68 5.08 -10.23
N GLY A 191 -25.42 5.20 -8.94
CA GLY A 191 -26.03 6.22 -8.09
C GLY A 191 -25.59 6.15 -6.63
N MET A 192 -26.36 6.82 -5.78
CA MET A 192 -26.09 6.94 -4.35
C MET A 192 -27.09 6.14 -3.51
N THR A 193 -26.64 5.61 -2.37
CA THR A 193 -27.51 5.07 -1.33
C THR A 193 -27.97 6.16 -0.37
N SER A 194 -29.04 5.88 0.36
CA SER A 194 -29.61 6.78 1.38
C SER A 194 -29.13 6.50 2.80
N GLU A 195 -28.29 5.49 2.98
CA GLU A 195 -27.74 5.15 4.30
C GLU A 195 -26.85 6.29 4.81
N THR A 196 -26.56 6.29 6.11
CA THR A 196 -25.69 7.28 6.73
C THR A 196 -24.48 6.56 7.31
N PRO A 197 -23.25 6.88 6.87
CA PRO A 197 -22.91 7.77 5.73
C PRO A 197 -23.29 7.17 4.36
N PRO A 198 -23.63 7.99 3.35
CA PRO A 198 -24.07 7.50 2.05
C PRO A 198 -22.90 6.90 1.26
N GLN A 199 -23.20 5.95 0.39
CA GLN A 199 -22.23 5.25 -0.46
C GLN A 199 -22.58 5.41 -1.94
N ALA A 200 -21.56 5.43 -2.81
CA ALA A 200 -21.73 5.31 -4.25
C ALA A 200 -21.70 3.84 -4.68
N PHE A 201 -22.61 3.46 -5.57
CA PHE A 201 -22.75 2.09 -6.05
C PHE A 201 -23.03 2.06 -7.55
N THR A 202 -22.51 1.01 -8.19
CA THR A 202 -22.97 0.55 -9.50
C THR A 202 -23.60 -0.83 -9.33
N TRP A 203 -24.78 -1.03 -9.91
CA TRP A 203 -25.52 -2.28 -9.91
C TRP A 203 -25.58 -2.85 -11.32
N ASN A 204 -25.53 -4.18 -11.42
CA ASN A 204 -25.94 -4.93 -12.59
C ASN A 204 -27.34 -5.51 -12.30
N GLY A 205 -28.38 -4.94 -12.90
CA GLY A 205 -29.76 -5.19 -12.51
C GLY A 205 -29.99 -4.84 -11.03
N LEU A 206 -30.27 -5.85 -10.20
CA LEU A 206 -30.50 -5.68 -8.76
C LEU A 206 -29.27 -6.02 -7.89
N THR A 207 -28.21 -6.58 -8.49
CA THR A 207 -27.03 -7.01 -7.76
C THR A 207 -25.95 -5.93 -7.74
N PRO A 208 -25.34 -5.62 -6.59
CA PRO A 208 -24.19 -4.72 -6.53
C PRO A 208 -23.05 -5.27 -7.40
N TYR A 209 -22.44 -4.39 -8.20
CA TYR A 209 -21.33 -4.71 -9.10
C TYR A 209 -20.03 -3.99 -8.66
N TRP A 210 -20.15 -2.75 -8.23
CA TRP A 210 -19.06 -1.95 -7.70
C TRP A 210 -19.56 -1.05 -6.55
N ARG A 211 -18.67 -0.75 -5.59
CA ARG A 211 -18.96 0.11 -4.44
C ARG A 211 -17.80 1.05 -4.17
N GLY A 212 -18.08 2.35 -4.11
CA GLY A 212 -17.12 3.40 -3.79
C GLY A 212 -16.81 3.54 -2.29
N GLY A 213 -17.63 2.95 -1.42
CA GLY A 213 -17.50 3.05 0.03
C GLY A 213 -18.21 4.26 0.62
N GLN A 214 -18.07 4.44 1.93
CA GLN A 214 -18.71 5.50 2.70
C GLN A 214 -18.14 6.89 2.38
N TRP A 215 -19.02 7.88 2.27
CA TRP A 215 -18.64 9.28 2.11
C TRP A 215 -18.17 9.89 3.43
N ASP A 216 -16.93 10.37 3.47
CA ASP A 216 -16.28 10.91 4.68
C ASP A 216 -16.37 12.44 4.81
N LYS A 217 -17.26 13.08 4.03
CA LYS A 217 -17.38 14.55 3.86
C LYS A 217 -16.33 15.18 2.94
N SER A 218 -15.31 14.44 2.50
CA SER A 218 -14.28 14.90 1.56
C SER A 218 -14.08 13.96 0.36
N LYS A 219 -14.12 12.65 0.58
CA LYS A 219 -13.94 11.59 -0.41
C LYS A 219 -14.80 10.37 -0.06
N PHE A 220 -14.90 9.44 -1.00
CA PHE A 220 -15.35 8.08 -0.73
C PHE A 220 -14.16 7.24 -0.25
N ILE A 221 -14.24 6.69 0.96
CA ILE A 221 -13.11 5.98 1.59
C ILE A 221 -12.73 4.66 0.91
N GLY A 222 -13.64 4.11 0.09
CA GLY A 222 -13.39 2.91 -0.69
C GLY A 222 -12.76 3.16 -2.06
N ILE A 223 -12.34 4.41 -2.36
CA ILE A 223 -11.60 4.76 -3.58
C ILE A 223 -10.22 5.27 -3.18
N ALA A 224 -9.21 4.40 -3.29
CA ALA A 224 -7.85 4.70 -2.81
C ALA A 224 -7.20 5.93 -3.48
N THR A 225 -7.52 6.19 -4.75
CA THR A 225 -6.93 7.28 -5.55
C THR A 225 -7.75 8.57 -5.52
N MET A 226 -8.81 8.67 -4.71
CA MET A 226 -9.69 9.84 -4.73
C MET A 226 -8.98 11.04 -4.10
N ASP A 227 -8.90 12.12 -4.88
CA ASP A 227 -8.34 13.40 -4.43
C ASP A 227 -9.22 14.03 -3.33
N GLN A 228 -8.58 14.41 -2.23
CA GLN A 228 -9.21 15.06 -1.08
C GLN A 228 -9.20 16.59 -1.17
N SER A 229 -8.49 17.15 -2.13
CA SER A 229 -8.37 18.59 -2.30
C SER A 229 -9.65 19.18 -2.89
N TYR A 230 -9.79 20.50 -2.79
CA TYR A 230 -10.92 21.22 -3.38
C TYR A 230 -11.00 21.06 -4.91
N SER A 231 -9.92 20.69 -5.59
CA SER A 231 -9.91 20.46 -7.04
C SER A 231 -10.56 19.14 -7.45
N SER A 232 -10.87 18.23 -6.52
CA SER A 232 -11.56 16.98 -6.83
C SER A 232 -12.94 17.24 -7.46
N GLY A 233 -13.61 18.31 -7.02
CA GLY A 233 -14.91 18.77 -7.53
C GLY A 233 -16.11 17.92 -7.11
N PHE A 234 -15.93 16.89 -6.29
CA PHE A 234 -17.02 16.03 -5.84
C PHE A 234 -17.77 16.67 -4.66
N THR A 235 -19.09 16.59 -4.68
CA THR A 235 -19.93 17.08 -3.58
C THR A 235 -21.09 16.12 -3.35
N VAL A 236 -21.24 15.68 -2.10
CA VAL A 236 -22.39 14.91 -1.64
C VAL A 236 -23.18 15.74 -0.63
N GLN A 237 -24.47 15.93 -0.90
CA GLN A 237 -25.40 16.63 -0.05
C GLN A 237 -26.44 15.64 0.47
N GLN A 238 -26.37 15.33 1.77
CA GLN A 238 -27.36 14.50 2.44
C GLN A 238 -28.18 15.35 3.41
N ASP A 239 -29.51 15.31 3.26
CA ASP A 239 -30.49 15.89 4.18
C ASP A 239 -31.33 14.73 4.72
N THR A 240 -30.98 14.25 5.92
CA THR A 240 -31.67 13.15 6.59
C THR A 240 -33.10 13.51 6.99
N GLN A 241 -33.39 14.80 7.24
CA GLN A 241 -34.73 15.28 7.54
C GLN A 241 -35.63 15.35 6.32
N LYS A 242 -35.09 15.51 5.11
CA LYS A 242 -35.86 15.40 3.86
C LYS A 242 -35.76 14.03 3.22
N GLY A 243 -34.86 13.18 3.69
CA GLY A 243 -34.57 11.86 3.11
C GLY A 243 -33.94 11.95 1.73
N THR A 244 -33.15 13.00 1.47
CA THR A 244 -32.51 13.21 0.17
C THR A 244 -31.00 13.06 0.27
N THR A 245 -30.42 12.29 -0.66
CA THR A 245 -28.97 12.23 -0.87
C THR A 245 -28.71 12.52 -2.33
N TYR A 246 -27.95 13.59 -2.61
CA TYR A 246 -27.54 13.95 -3.97
C TYR A 246 -26.04 14.06 -4.08
N TYR A 247 -25.54 13.71 -5.25
CA TYR A 247 -24.15 13.76 -5.64
C TYR A 247 -24.03 14.56 -6.92
N SER A 248 -23.00 15.40 -6.99
CA SER A 248 -22.64 16.18 -8.17
C SER A 248 -21.13 16.28 -8.29
N VAL A 249 -20.66 16.44 -9.53
CA VAL A 249 -19.26 16.71 -9.85
C VAL A 249 -19.18 18.07 -10.50
N ASN A 250 -18.22 18.89 -10.10
CA ASN A 250 -17.91 20.15 -10.75
C ASN A 250 -16.44 20.52 -10.52
N ARG A 251 -15.62 20.46 -11.57
CA ARG A 251 -14.25 21.02 -11.56
C ARG A 251 -14.24 22.26 -12.44
N TYR A 252 -13.78 23.38 -11.88
CA TYR A 252 -13.71 24.65 -12.59
C TYR A 252 -12.75 24.54 -13.78
N ASP A 253 -13.09 25.25 -14.87
CA ASP A 253 -12.25 25.46 -16.06
C ASP A 253 -11.80 24.20 -16.82
N ILE A 254 -12.49 23.06 -16.63
CA ILE A 254 -12.23 21.81 -17.35
C ILE A 254 -13.54 21.24 -17.89
N PHE A 255 -13.59 20.92 -19.20
CA PHE A 255 -14.69 20.11 -19.72
C PHE A 255 -14.52 18.67 -19.26
N LEU A 256 -15.50 18.18 -18.50
CA LEU A 256 -15.52 16.82 -17.99
C LEU A 256 -16.91 16.22 -18.11
N TYR A 257 -16.96 14.90 -18.18
CA TYR A 257 -18.18 14.14 -17.95
C TYR A 257 -17.85 12.82 -17.26
N MET A 258 -18.79 12.31 -16.48
CA MET A 258 -18.74 10.97 -15.93
C MET A 258 -19.81 10.12 -16.61
N PHE A 259 -19.51 8.89 -17.01
CA PHE A 259 -20.50 8.02 -17.63
C PHE A 259 -20.35 6.56 -17.20
N ILE A 260 -21.44 5.81 -17.27
CA ILE A 260 -21.45 4.37 -17.04
C ILE A 260 -21.46 3.64 -18.39
N SER A 261 -20.41 2.88 -18.67
CA SER A 261 -20.28 2.13 -19.92
C SER A 261 -21.24 0.92 -19.97
N PRO A 262 -21.53 0.36 -21.17
CA PRO A 262 -22.30 -0.88 -21.29
C PRO A 262 -21.68 -2.07 -20.55
N GLY A 263 -20.36 -2.05 -20.32
CA GLY A 263 -19.63 -3.06 -19.53
C GLY A 263 -19.63 -2.82 -18.02
N GLY A 264 -20.32 -1.79 -17.54
CA GLY A 264 -20.43 -1.48 -16.10
C GLY A 264 -19.26 -0.68 -15.52
N SER A 265 -18.38 -0.13 -16.36
CA SER A 265 -17.29 0.75 -15.90
C SER A 265 -17.81 2.18 -15.76
N LEU A 266 -17.75 2.72 -14.54
CA LEU A 266 -17.98 4.12 -14.25
C LEU A 266 -16.68 4.88 -14.54
N THR A 267 -16.71 5.77 -15.54
CA THR A 267 -15.51 6.42 -16.07
C THR A 267 -15.67 7.93 -16.06
N ILE A 268 -14.62 8.64 -15.66
CA ILE A 268 -14.49 10.10 -15.75
C ILE A 268 -13.58 10.42 -16.92
N MET A 269 -14.08 11.25 -17.83
CA MET A 269 -13.34 11.76 -18.98
C MET A 269 -13.16 13.26 -18.81
N TYR A 270 -11.98 13.76 -19.17
CA TYR A 270 -11.72 15.19 -19.28
C TYR A 270 -11.17 15.53 -20.66
N TRP A 271 -11.44 16.75 -21.11
CA TRP A 271 -10.89 17.25 -22.36
C TRP A 271 -9.50 17.83 -22.13
N ASP A 272 -8.51 17.32 -22.86
CA ASP A 272 -7.16 17.87 -22.86
C ASP A 272 -6.96 18.75 -24.09
N ASP A 273 -6.73 20.05 -23.87
CA ASP A 273 -6.57 21.03 -24.95
C ASP A 273 -5.28 20.83 -25.76
N GLY A 274 -4.23 20.27 -25.14
CA GLY A 274 -2.96 20.00 -25.80
C GLY A 274 -3.05 18.82 -26.76
N ALA A 275 -3.65 17.72 -26.30
CA ALA A 275 -3.90 16.52 -27.09
C ALA A 275 -5.09 16.66 -28.05
N ARG A 276 -5.98 17.63 -27.79
CA ARG A 276 -7.25 17.83 -28.50
C ARG A 276 -8.09 16.55 -28.51
N ALA A 277 -8.18 15.90 -27.35
CA ALA A 277 -8.86 14.63 -27.19
C ALA A 277 -9.45 14.49 -25.79
N TRP A 278 -10.46 13.63 -25.69
CA TRP A 278 -10.95 13.14 -24.40
C TRP A 278 -9.97 12.12 -23.82
N LEU A 279 -9.45 12.40 -22.64
CA LEU A 279 -8.59 11.51 -21.88
C LEU A 279 -9.33 10.98 -20.65
N MET A 280 -9.02 9.75 -20.28
CA MET A 280 -9.57 9.12 -19.10
C MET A 280 -8.83 9.64 -17.86
N ASP A 281 -9.56 10.26 -16.93
CA ASP A 281 -9.03 10.66 -15.62
C ASP A 281 -9.04 9.47 -14.65
N TRP A 282 -10.16 8.74 -14.64
CA TRP A 282 -10.40 7.67 -13.68
C TRP A 282 -11.46 6.70 -14.19
N ALA A 283 -11.38 5.44 -13.77
CA ALA A 283 -12.40 4.43 -14.03
C ALA A 283 -12.50 3.43 -12.87
N ALA A 284 -13.70 2.91 -12.63
CA ALA A 284 -13.91 1.76 -11.76
C ALA A 284 -15.07 0.87 -12.23
N PRO A 285 -15.01 -0.46 -12.00
CA PRO A 285 -13.87 -1.17 -11.41
C PRO A 285 -12.66 -1.22 -12.36
N ASN A 286 -11.45 -0.95 -11.86
CA ASN A 286 -10.20 -1.02 -12.65
C ASN A 286 -9.40 -2.31 -12.44
N ASN A 287 -9.76 -3.11 -11.44
CA ASN A 287 -9.15 -4.41 -11.14
C ASN A 287 -10.17 -5.34 -10.49
N THR A 288 -9.86 -6.63 -10.40
CA THR A 288 -10.79 -7.65 -9.88
C THR A 288 -11.20 -7.39 -8.43
N CYS A 289 -10.34 -6.84 -7.57
CA CYS A 289 -10.69 -6.55 -6.18
C CYS A 289 -11.73 -5.43 -6.01
N GLU A 290 -11.91 -4.59 -7.02
CA GLU A 290 -12.95 -3.55 -7.00
C GLU A 290 -14.34 -4.10 -7.36
N ILE A 291 -14.42 -5.30 -7.96
CA ILE A 291 -15.68 -5.98 -8.21
C ILE A 291 -16.27 -6.42 -6.86
N TYR A 292 -17.52 -6.03 -6.63
CA TYR A 292 -18.18 -6.19 -5.36
C TYR A 292 -18.15 -7.64 -4.86
N GLY A 293 -17.64 -7.85 -3.65
CA GLY A 293 -17.71 -9.14 -2.98
C GLY A 293 -16.83 -10.25 -3.57
N THR A 294 -15.80 -9.90 -4.35
CA THR A 294 -14.87 -10.85 -5.01
C THR A 294 -14.34 -11.97 -4.09
N CYS A 295 -13.97 -11.66 -2.85
CA CYS A 295 -13.45 -12.65 -1.89
C CYS A 295 -14.50 -13.28 -0.97
N GLY A 296 -15.78 -12.99 -1.21
CA GLY A 296 -16.88 -13.45 -0.35
C GLY A 296 -16.85 -12.89 1.09
N PRO A 297 -17.76 -13.36 1.95
CA PRO A 297 -17.82 -12.98 3.35
C PRO A 297 -16.51 -13.26 4.12
N PHE A 298 -16.05 -12.31 4.93
CA PHE A 298 -14.84 -12.39 5.75
C PHE A 298 -13.53 -12.68 4.97
N GLY A 299 -13.58 -12.56 3.64
CA GLY A 299 -12.42 -12.58 2.77
C GLY A 299 -11.96 -11.16 2.45
N VAL A 300 -10.64 -10.97 2.36
CA VAL A 300 -9.99 -9.69 2.05
C VAL A 300 -9.31 -9.80 0.69
N CYS A 301 -9.61 -8.85 -0.20
CA CYS A 301 -8.96 -8.78 -1.50
C CYS A 301 -7.72 -7.88 -1.46
N ASN A 302 -6.63 -8.32 -2.07
CA ASN A 302 -5.44 -7.52 -2.30
C ASN A 302 -4.91 -7.83 -3.71
N SER A 303 -4.99 -6.85 -4.60
CA SER A 303 -4.64 -7.01 -6.03
C SER A 303 -3.16 -7.24 -6.28
N LEU A 304 -2.29 -6.99 -5.29
CA LEU A 304 -0.85 -7.22 -5.37
C LEU A 304 -0.44 -8.63 -4.92
N ASN A 305 -1.34 -9.37 -4.27
CA ASN A 305 -1.07 -10.71 -3.75
C ASN A 305 -1.42 -11.81 -4.77
N SER A 306 -0.80 -12.98 -4.59
CA SER A 306 -1.16 -14.20 -5.31
C SER A 306 -1.27 -15.36 -4.32
N PRO A 307 -2.48 -15.91 -4.04
CA PRO A 307 -3.79 -15.48 -4.57
C PRO A 307 -4.23 -14.10 -4.07
N ILE A 308 -5.13 -13.44 -4.81
CA ILE A 308 -5.63 -12.09 -4.46
C ILE A 308 -6.52 -12.09 -3.21
N CYS A 309 -7.13 -13.23 -2.85
CA CYS A 309 -8.01 -13.36 -1.70
C CYS A 309 -7.33 -14.10 -0.54
N ARG A 310 -7.48 -13.56 0.66
CA ARG A 310 -7.10 -14.21 1.92
C ARG A 310 -8.22 -14.10 2.94
N CYS A 311 -8.33 -15.06 3.85
CA CYS A 311 -9.20 -14.91 5.01
C CYS A 311 -8.62 -13.89 5.99
N ILE A 312 -9.51 -13.24 6.76
CA ILE A 312 -9.11 -12.47 7.94
C ILE A 312 -8.37 -13.40 8.93
N ASP A 313 -7.39 -12.89 9.65
CA ASP A 313 -6.68 -13.68 10.65
C ASP A 313 -7.64 -14.22 11.72
N GLY A 314 -7.58 -15.54 11.97
CA GLY A 314 -8.54 -16.25 12.83
C GLY A 314 -9.78 -16.76 12.11
N PHE A 315 -9.83 -16.65 10.79
CA PHE A 315 -10.83 -17.25 9.91
C PHE A 315 -10.17 -18.24 8.94
N VAL A 316 -10.94 -19.22 8.49
CA VAL A 316 -10.55 -20.26 7.54
C VAL A 316 -11.56 -20.33 6.38
N PRO A 317 -11.17 -20.80 5.18
CA PRO A 317 -12.10 -20.97 4.09
C PRO A 317 -13.25 -21.92 4.46
N LYS A 318 -14.50 -21.58 4.08
CA LYS A 318 -15.64 -22.51 4.24
C LYS A 318 -15.48 -23.80 3.44
N SER A 319 -14.65 -23.76 2.40
CA SER A 319 -14.28 -24.92 1.60
C SER A 319 -12.88 -24.76 1.06
N ASN A 320 -11.97 -25.63 1.50
CA ASN A 320 -10.60 -25.64 1.01
C ASN A 320 -10.52 -26.02 -0.48
N GLU A 321 -11.44 -26.85 -0.98
CA GLU A 321 -11.47 -27.26 -2.38
C GLU A 321 -11.76 -26.08 -3.31
N GLU A 322 -12.84 -25.32 -3.04
CA GLU A 322 -13.20 -24.13 -3.81
C GLU A 322 -12.14 -23.03 -3.69
N TRP A 323 -11.62 -22.82 -2.47
CA TRP A 323 -10.60 -21.80 -2.23
C TRP A 323 -9.33 -22.07 -3.03
N ASN A 324 -8.90 -23.34 -3.08
CA ASN A 324 -7.74 -23.77 -3.86
C ASN A 324 -8.00 -23.76 -5.37
N SER A 325 -9.27 -23.86 -5.80
CA SER A 325 -9.68 -23.69 -7.19
C SER A 325 -9.93 -22.23 -7.60
N LEU A 326 -9.51 -21.26 -6.80
CA LEU A 326 -9.71 -19.82 -7.02
C LEU A 326 -11.20 -19.40 -7.07
N ASN A 327 -12.07 -20.17 -6.41
CA ASN A 327 -13.46 -19.81 -6.18
C ASN A 327 -13.65 -19.36 -4.72
N TRP A 328 -13.81 -18.06 -4.51
CA TRP A 328 -13.92 -17.46 -3.17
C TRP A 328 -15.35 -17.08 -2.79
N THR A 329 -16.36 -17.44 -3.59
CA THR A 329 -17.75 -16.97 -3.41
C THR A 329 -18.33 -17.27 -2.03
N ARG A 330 -18.00 -18.44 -1.45
CA ARG A 330 -18.46 -18.81 -0.09
C ARG A 330 -17.74 -18.06 1.04
N GLY A 331 -16.60 -17.46 0.75
CA GLY A 331 -15.78 -16.73 1.71
C GLY A 331 -15.20 -17.61 2.81
N CYS A 332 -15.05 -17.01 3.98
CA CYS A 332 -14.43 -17.62 5.16
C CYS A 332 -15.42 -17.75 6.31
N GLU A 333 -15.06 -18.57 7.28
CA GLU A 333 -15.75 -18.72 8.56
C GLU A 333 -14.75 -18.65 9.71
N ARG A 334 -15.24 -18.36 10.91
CA ARG A 334 -14.39 -18.23 12.10
C ARG A 334 -13.79 -19.59 12.45
N GLU A 335 -12.49 -19.61 12.73
CA GLU A 335 -11.80 -20.82 13.22
C GLU A 335 -12.25 -21.17 14.65
N MET A 336 -12.58 -20.15 15.45
CA MET A 336 -13.02 -20.29 16.84
C MET A 336 -14.25 -19.42 17.11
N GLU A 337 -15.23 -19.99 17.81
CA GLU A 337 -16.41 -19.26 18.27
C GLU A 337 -16.05 -18.17 19.28
N LEU A 338 -16.78 -17.06 19.21
CA LEU A 338 -16.65 -15.95 20.14
C LEU A 338 -17.09 -16.34 21.54
N ASN A 339 -16.40 -15.85 22.57
CA ASN A 339 -16.76 -16.14 23.94
C ASN A 339 -18.07 -15.43 24.35
N CYS A 340 -18.43 -14.31 23.70
CA CYS A 340 -19.74 -13.65 23.91
C CYS A 340 -20.93 -14.54 23.52
N GLN A 341 -20.74 -15.48 22.60
CA GLN A 341 -21.81 -16.35 22.08
C GLN A 341 -21.96 -17.66 22.85
N LYS A 342 -21.04 -17.97 23.77
CA LYS A 342 -21.14 -19.17 24.61
C LYS A 342 -22.18 -18.94 25.70
N ASN A 343 -23.27 -19.70 25.66
CA ASN A 343 -24.38 -19.62 26.63
C ASN A 343 -23.87 -19.60 28.08
N THR A 344 -24.25 -18.56 28.82
CA THR A 344 -24.07 -18.40 30.28
C THR A 344 -24.90 -19.40 31.12
N SER A 345 -25.33 -20.53 30.56
CA SER A 345 -26.24 -21.47 31.22
C SER A 345 -25.54 -22.50 32.10
N THR A 346 -24.21 -22.58 32.09
CA THR A 346 -23.44 -23.41 33.01
C THR A 346 -22.09 -22.77 33.28
N SER A 347 -21.95 -22.07 34.40
CA SER A 347 -20.77 -22.08 35.28
C SER A 347 -20.77 -20.84 36.19
N THR A 348 -21.14 -21.04 37.44
CA THR A 348 -20.67 -20.21 38.55
C THR A 348 -19.15 -20.19 38.55
N SER A 349 -18.57 -18.99 38.46
CA SER A 349 -17.15 -18.64 38.63
C SER A 349 -16.12 -19.30 37.69
N THR A 350 -15.61 -18.53 36.73
CA THR A 350 -14.18 -18.36 36.43
C THR A 350 -14.03 -17.33 35.30
N ASN A 351 -12.93 -16.58 35.28
CA ASN A 351 -12.62 -15.52 34.31
C ASN A 351 -12.88 -15.94 32.85
N VAL A 352 -14.08 -15.68 32.31
CA VAL A 352 -14.34 -15.83 30.87
C VAL A 352 -13.49 -14.78 30.18
N LYS A 353 -12.43 -15.21 29.48
CA LYS A 353 -11.57 -14.31 28.71
C LYS A 353 -12.46 -13.56 27.72
N LYS A 354 -12.51 -12.23 27.84
CA LYS A 354 -13.29 -11.38 26.93
C LYS A 354 -12.76 -11.55 25.51
N ASP A 355 -13.64 -11.42 24.52
CA ASP A 355 -13.22 -11.32 23.12
C ASP A 355 -12.23 -10.15 22.94
N ALA A 356 -11.39 -10.28 21.92
CA ALA A 356 -10.44 -9.26 21.53
C ALA A 356 -10.82 -8.66 20.17
N PHE A 357 -10.16 -7.58 19.79
CA PHE A 357 -10.27 -6.97 18.48
C PHE A 357 -8.93 -7.06 17.75
N TRP A 358 -8.98 -7.51 16.50
CA TRP A 358 -7.86 -7.54 15.59
C TRP A 358 -7.92 -6.32 14.69
N GLN A 359 -6.91 -5.45 14.79
CA GLN A 359 -6.79 -4.25 13.95
C GLN A 359 -6.22 -4.62 12.59
N MET A 360 -6.93 -4.21 11.55
CA MET A 360 -6.51 -4.28 10.16
C MET A 360 -6.45 -2.85 9.62
N SER A 361 -5.26 -2.42 9.23
CA SER A 361 -5.06 -1.07 8.66
C SER A 361 -5.18 -1.08 7.15
N GLN A 362 -5.38 0.11 6.58
CA GLN A 362 -5.44 0.34 5.13
C GLN A 362 -6.59 -0.41 4.44
N MET A 363 -7.74 -0.49 5.10
CA MET A 363 -8.88 -1.26 4.62
C MET A 363 -9.91 -0.37 3.91
N LYS A 364 -10.39 -0.84 2.76
CA LYS A 364 -11.75 -0.53 2.29
C LYS A 364 -12.71 -1.16 3.28
N LEU A 365 -13.38 -0.31 4.07
CA LEU A 365 -14.33 -0.77 5.09
C LEU A 365 -15.47 -1.58 4.47
N PRO A 366 -16.01 -2.59 5.16
CA PRO A 366 -17.01 -3.47 4.59
C PRO A 366 -18.32 -2.73 4.33
N ASP A 367 -19.14 -3.34 3.47
CA ASP A 367 -20.51 -2.87 3.24
C ASP A 367 -21.42 -3.09 4.48
N SER A 368 -22.59 -2.45 4.52
CA SER A 368 -23.61 -2.62 5.57
C SER A 368 -23.14 -2.23 6.98
N GLY A 369 -22.33 -1.17 7.10
CA GLY A 369 -21.93 -0.60 8.38
C GLY A 369 -23.04 0.26 8.98
N ASN A 370 -23.35 0.06 10.26
CA ASN A 370 -24.29 0.91 10.99
C ASN A 370 -23.53 2.06 11.64
N TYR A 371 -23.93 3.29 11.32
CA TYR A 371 -23.43 4.48 11.97
C TYR A 371 -24.07 4.70 13.34
N ILE A 372 -23.26 5.00 14.36
CA ILE A 372 -23.71 5.30 15.72
C ILE A 372 -23.40 6.77 16.01
N SER A 373 -24.43 7.62 16.10
CA SER A 373 -24.31 9.07 16.23
C SER A 373 -23.79 9.55 17.59
N ASP A 374 -24.01 8.77 18.64
CA ASP A 374 -23.85 9.22 20.03
C ASP A 374 -22.47 8.88 20.62
N ILE A 375 -21.54 8.41 19.78
CA ILE A 375 -20.20 7.97 20.18
C ILE A 375 -19.18 8.98 19.70
N GLY A 376 -18.45 9.58 20.65
CA GLY A 376 -17.57 10.72 20.40
C GLY A 376 -16.11 10.36 20.07
N ASP A 377 -15.70 9.13 20.37
CA ASP A 377 -14.33 8.67 20.16
C ASP A 377 -14.24 7.16 19.87
N GLU A 378 -13.03 6.73 19.54
CA GLU A 378 -12.72 5.35 19.19
C GLU A 378 -12.87 4.39 20.39
N GLU A 379 -12.53 4.83 21.61
CA GLU A 379 -12.59 3.99 22.81
C GLU A 379 -14.05 3.67 23.19
N GLU A 380 -14.94 4.66 23.08
CA GLU A 380 -16.39 4.49 23.22
C GLU A 380 -16.94 3.56 22.13
N CYS A 381 -16.46 3.67 20.89
CA CYS A 381 -16.85 2.79 19.78
C CYS A 381 -16.47 1.33 20.04
N GLU A 382 -15.23 1.10 20.51
CA GLU A 382 -14.77 -0.22 20.94
C GLU A 382 -15.63 -0.75 22.09
N SER A 383 -15.84 0.07 23.12
CA SER A 383 -16.61 -0.30 24.32
C SER A 383 -18.04 -0.71 23.95
N TRP A 384 -18.68 0.05 23.06
CA TRP A 384 -20.00 -0.28 22.53
C TRP A 384 -19.99 -1.63 21.82
N CYS A 385 -19.08 -1.85 20.88
CA CYS A 385 -19.00 -3.10 20.12
C CYS A 385 -18.68 -4.30 21.03
N ARG A 386 -17.82 -4.10 22.04
CA ARG A 386 -17.48 -5.10 23.04
C ARG A 386 -18.69 -5.51 23.87
N SER A 387 -19.52 -4.55 24.26
CA SER A 387 -20.73 -4.76 25.07
C SER A 387 -21.87 -5.46 24.30
N ASN A 388 -21.91 -5.30 22.98
CA ASN A 388 -22.93 -5.89 22.12
C ASN A 388 -22.42 -7.19 21.46
N CYS A 389 -22.90 -8.36 21.90
CA CYS A 389 -22.46 -9.65 21.34
C CYS A 389 -22.76 -9.85 19.85
N SER A 390 -23.70 -9.08 19.27
CA SER A 390 -23.99 -9.11 17.84
C SER A 390 -22.99 -8.29 17.02
N CYS A 391 -22.17 -7.45 17.65
CA CYS A 391 -21.14 -6.70 16.95
C CYS A 391 -19.96 -7.60 16.55
N LEU A 392 -19.67 -7.65 15.26
CA LEU A 392 -18.61 -8.45 14.63
C LEU A 392 -17.35 -7.63 14.32
N ALA A 393 -17.50 -6.34 14.05
CA ALA A 393 -16.40 -5.41 13.82
C ALA A 393 -16.83 -3.97 14.07
N TYR A 394 -15.87 -3.08 14.30
CA TYR A 394 -16.08 -1.63 14.32
C TYR A 394 -14.94 -0.89 13.61
N SER A 395 -15.17 0.37 13.30
CA SER A 395 -14.18 1.32 12.80
C SER A 395 -14.57 2.72 13.28
N TYR A 396 -13.58 3.55 13.61
CA TYR A 396 -13.79 4.95 13.93
C TYR A 396 -13.06 5.81 12.90
N VAL A 397 -13.83 6.47 12.04
CA VAL A 397 -13.28 7.37 11.01
C VAL A 397 -13.53 8.80 11.47
N SER A 398 -12.49 9.59 11.69
CA SER A 398 -12.58 10.90 12.36
C SER A 398 -13.64 11.86 11.78
N THR A 399 -13.87 11.82 10.47
CA THR A 399 -14.86 12.68 9.80
C THR A 399 -16.27 12.09 9.74
N ILE A 400 -16.41 10.77 9.91
CA ILE A 400 -17.70 10.05 9.91
C ILE A 400 -18.17 9.83 11.35
N GLY A 401 -17.34 9.21 12.17
CA GLY A 401 -17.61 8.74 13.54
C GLY A 401 -17.53 7.22 13.65
N CYS A 402 -18.24 6.68 14.64
CA CYS A 402 -18.28 5.24 14.91
C CYS A 402 -19.17 4.48 13.92
N MET A 403 -18.60 3.48 13.26
CA MET A 403 -19.31 2.51 12.42
C MET A 403 -19.13 1.10 12.98
N VAL A 404 -20.22 0.34 13.02
CA VAL A 404 -20.25 -1.03 13.57
C VAL A 404 -20.96 -2.00 12.63
N TRP A 405 -20.48 -3.24 12.58
CA TRP A 405 -21.03 -4.28 11.72
C TRP A 405 -21.58 -5.43 12.56
N SER A 406 -22.81 -5.86 12.26
CA SER A 406 -23.48 -7.01 12.91
C SER A 406 -23.83 -8.13 11.95
N LYS A 407 -23.48 -7.97 10.67
CA LYS A 407 -23.65 -8.96 9.61
C LYS A 407 -22.27 -9.32 9.05
N ASP A 408 -22.25 -10.39 8.27
CA ASP A 408 -21.07 -10.84 7.54
C ASP A 408 -20.35 -9.66 6.86
N LEU A 409 -19.04 -9.57 7.10
CA LEU A 409 -18.21 -8.51 6.52
C LEU A 409 -17.96 -8.85 5.05
N ILE A 410 -18.49 -8.05 4.14
CA ILE A 410 -18.36 -8.29 2.69
C ILE A 410 -17.76 -7.07 1.99
N ASP A 411 -17.14 -7.30 0.84
CA ASP A 411 -16.51 -6.28 0.00
C ASP A 411 -15.34 -5.57 0.69
N LEU A 412 -14.50 -6.36 1.38
CA LEU A 412 -13.25 -5.91 1.99
C LEU A 412 -12.11 -5.94 0.97
N GLN A 413 -11.32 -4.87 0.96
CA GLN A 413 -10.11 -4.76 0.17
C GLN A 413 -9.01 -4.11 1.01
N GLU A 414 -7.80 -4.60 0.89
CA GLU A 414 -6.59 -4.01 1.47
C GLU A 414 -5.94 -3.12 0.41
N PHE A 415 -5.74 -1.84 0.75
CA PHE A 415 -5.07 -0.89 -0.12
C PHE A 415 -3.58 -0.79 0.21
N PRO A 416 -2.72 -0.43 -0.76
CA PRO A 416 -1.28 -0.29 -0.48
C PRO A 416 -0.93 0.89 0.44
N THR A 417 -1.65 2.00 0.32
CA THR A 417 -1.30 3.28 0.98
C THR A 417 -2.50 4.08 1.52
N ALA A 418 -3.73 3.63 1.26
CA ALA A 418 -4.97 4.33 1.61
C ALA A 418 -5.84 3.45 2.51
N GLY A 419 -7.07 3.89 2.80
CA GLY A 419 -8.04 3.13 3.59
C GLY A 419 -8.00 3.45 5.08
N GLU A 420 -8.89 2.80 5.82
CA GLU A 420 -9.17 3.06 7.23
C GLU A 420 -8.81 1.85 8.09
N ASP A 421 -8.75 2.06 9.41
CA ASP A 421 -8.57 0.98 10.37
C ASP A 421 -9.90 0.26 10.63
N LEU A 422 -9.90 -1.06 10.49
CA LEU A 422 -11.02 -1.95 10.80
C LEU A 422 -10.64 -2.87 11.95
N PHE A 423 -11.47 -2.91 12.99
CA PHE A 423 -11.26 -3.73 14.17
C PHE A 423 -12.24 -4.90 14.18
N VAL A 424 -11.75 -6.09 13.83
CA VAL A 424 -12.59 -7.30 13.74
C VAL A 424 -12.56 -8.04 15.06
N ARG A 425 -13.74 -8.34 15.61
CA ARG A 425 -13.87 -9.11 16.85
C ARG A 425 -13.38 -10.54 16.63
N VAL A 426 -12.50 -11.03 17.51
CA VAL A 426 -11.91 -12.38 17.46
C VAL A 426 -11.90 -13.01 18.85
N ALA A 427 -11.90 -14.36 18.90
CA ALA A 427 -11.69 -15.07 20.15
C ALA A 427 -10.27 -14.79 20.67
N HIS A 428 -10.11 -14.59 21.97
CA HIS A 428 -8.87 -14.18 22.66
C HIS A 428 -7.63 -15.07 22.37
N VAL A 429 -7.78 -16.22 21.70
CA VAL A 429 -6.72 -17.23 21.54
C VAL A 429 -5.67 -16.88 20.46
N LYS A 430 -5.84 -15.84 19.64
CA LYS A 430 -4.79 -15.36 18.71
C LYS A 430 -4.61 -13.84 18.65
N ALA A 431 -5.01 -13.09 19.68
CA ALA A 431 -4.63 -11.68 19.81
C ALA A 431 -3.17 -11.58 20.29
N GLY A 432 -2.23 -12.03 19.46
CA GLY A 432 -0.85 -12.31 19.87
C GLY A 432 0.17 -11.92 18.81
N GLY A 433 0.30 -10.61 18.56
CA GLY A 433 1.50 -9.97 18.02
C GLY A 433 1.73 -10.14 16.51
N SER A 434 1.86 -9.02 15.80
CA SER A 434 2.40 -9.04 14.45
C SER A 434 3.73 -9.81 14.45
N ARG A 435 3.92 -10.67 13.44
CA ARG A 435 5.18 -11.40 13.22
C ARG A 435 6.40 -10.48 13.32
N HIS A 436 6.25 -9.21 12.94
CA HIS A 436 7.26 -8.16 13.10
C HIS A 436 7.64 -7.87 14.56
N LYS A 437 6.69 -7.75 15.49
CA LYS A 437 7.01 -7.54 16.92
C LYS A 437 7.74 -8.75 17.52
N ALA A 438 7.34 -9.97 17.15
CA ALA A 438 8.04 -11.19 17.59
C ALA A 438 9.47 -11.28 17.04
N VAL A 439 9.67 -10.93 15.77
CA VAL A 439 10.98 -10.89 15.13
C VAL A 439 11.87 -9.80 15.73
N ILE A 440 11.34 -8.60 15.98
CA ILE A 440 12.08 -7.50 16.63
C ILE A 440 12.50 -7.89 18.05
N ILE A 441 11.61 -8.49 18.85
CA ILE A 441 11.96 -8.96 20.20
C ILE A 441 13.04 -10.05 20.14
N SER A 442 12.98 -10.96 19.14
CA SER A 442 14.01 -11.98 18.96
C SER A 442 15.39 -11.38 18.57
N LEU A 443 15.41 -10.38 17.69
CA LEU A 443 16.65 -9.71 17.29
C LEU A 443 17.25 -8.88 18.43
N SER A 444 16.39 -8.22 19.21
CA SER A 444 16.78 -7.42 20.38
C SER A 444 17.44 -8.29 21.46
N THR A 445 16.87 -9.47 21.72
CA THR A 445 17.39 -10.41 22.72
C THR A 445 18.72 -11.02 22.28
N ILE A 446 18.86 -11.40 21.01
CA ILE A 446 20.12 -11.91 20.45
C ILE A 446 21.23 -10.84 20.51
N ALA A 447 20.93 -9.60 20.11
CA ALA A 447 21.88 -8.49 20.18
C ALA A 447 22.30 -8.18 21.63
N GLY A 448 21.35 -8.23 22.58
CA GLY A 448 21.62 -8.06 24.00
C GLY A 448 22.54 -9.15 24.57
N ILE A 449 22.32 -10.42 24.19
CA ILE A 449 23.16 -11.55 24.61
C ILE A 449 24.58 -11.41 24.04
N ILE A 450 24.71 -11.04 22.76
CA ILE A 450 26.02 -10.83 22.13
C ILE A 450 26.76 -9.66 22.80
N PHE A 451 26.08 -8.55 23.07
CA PHE A 451 26.68 -7.41 23.74
C PHE A 451 27.13 -7.75 25.17
N PHE A 452 26.33 -8.51 25.92
CA PHE A 452 26.69 -8.95 27.26
C PHE A 452 27.89 -9.91 27.25
N ALA A 453 27.95 -10.84 26.28
CA ALA A 453 29.08 -11.74 26.11
C ALA A 453 30.37 -10.97 25.75
N VAL A 454 30.31 -9.98 24.87
CA VAL A 454 31.45 -9.11 24.52
C VAL A 454 31.87 -8.26 25.72
N PHE A 455 30.91 -7.70 26.46
CA PHE A 455 31.19 -6.91 27.66
C PHE A 455 31.89 -7.74 28.74
N VAL A 456 31.42 -8.97 28.99
CA VAL A 456 32.07 -9.92 29.91
C VAL A 456 33.46 -10.30 29.40
N PHE A 457 33.62 -10.57 28.10
CA PHE A 457 34.93 -10.88 27.50
C PHE A 457 35.93 -9.72 27.67
N VAL A 458 35.50 -8.48 27.43
CA VAL A 458 36.32 -7.28 27.63
C VAL A 458 36.69 -7.11 29.11
N LEU A 459 35.74 -7.30 30.04
CA LEU A 459 36.02 -7.25 31.47
C LEU A 459 36.99 -8.35 31.93
N CYS A 460 36.86 -9.57 31.40
CA CYS A 460 37.79 -10.67 31.66
C CYS A 460 39.20 -10.34 31.14
N LYS A 461 39.33 -9.78 29.91
CA LYS A 461 40.61 -9.31 29.38
C LYS A 461 41.20 -8.16 30.19
N TRP A 462 40.36 -7.21 30.65
CA TRP A 462 40.80 -6.06 31.42
C TRP A 462 41.28 -6.47 32.82
N ARG A 463 40.61 -7.42 33.48
CA ARG A 463 41.07 -8.03 34.73
C ARG A 463 42.37 -8.82 34.55
N ALA A 464 42.49 -9.62 33.49
CA ALA A 464 43.71 -10.37 33.21
C ALA A 464 44.93 -9.45 32.96
N ASN A 465 44.71 -8.30 32.30
CA ASN A 465 45.78 -7.35 32.00
C ASN A 465 46.26 -6.57 33.25
N LYS A 466 45.38 -6.39 34.26
CA LYS A 466 45.73 -5.72 35.52
C LYS A 466 46.69 -6.58 36.37
N THR A 467 46.56 -7.91 36.32
CA THR A 467 47.42 -8.86 37.03
C THR A 467 48.81 -9.04 36.36
N GLY A 468 48.87 -8.87 35.03
CA GLY A 468 50.11 -8.94 34.25
C GLY A 468 51.11 -7.80 34.53
N ASN A 469 50.65 -6.60 34.89
CA ASN A 469 51.55 -5.47 35.15
C ASN A 469 52.08 -5.41 36.61
N ALA A 470 51.48 -6.17 37.53
CA ALA A 470 51.85 -6.15 38.95
C ALA A 470 53.20 -6.86 39.23
N TRP A 471 53.47 -8.00 38.58
CA TRP A 471 54.69 -8.78 38.81
C TRP A 471 55.95 -8.18 38.15
N GLN A 472 55.80 -7.48 37.02
CA GLN A 472 56.90 -6.73 36.39
C GLN A 472 57.40 -5.59 37.29
N LYS A 473 56.50 -4.92 38.02
CA LYS A 473 56.88 -3.90 39.01
C LYS A 473 57.59 -4.53 40.22
N GLN A 474 57.17 -5.73 40.62
CA GLN A 474 57.76 -6.45 41.76
C GLN A 474 59.19 -6.96 41.47
N LEU A 475 59.49 -7.42 40.25
CA LEU A 475 60.85 -7.83 39.83
C LEU A 475 61.83 -6.65 39.65
N LYS A 476 61.33 -5.44 39.35
CA LYS A 476 62.16 -4.23 39.25
C LYS A 476 62.54 -3.63 40.61
N GLN A 477 61.90 -4.06 41.69
CA GLN A 477 62.04 -3.50 43.03
C GLN A 477 62.78 -4.44 43.99
N ASP A 478 63.09 -5.66 43.56
CA ASP A 478 63.83 -6.65 44.34
C ASP A 478 65.35 -6.53 44.06
N ASP A 479 66.02 -5.65 44.81
CA ASP A 479 67.48 -5.41 44.74
C ASP A 479 68.33 -6.64 45.17
N SER A 480 67.71 -7.74 45.57
CA SER A 480 68.41 -8.98 45.96
C SER A 480 68.87 -9.86 44.79
N LEU A 481 68.45 -9.52 43.56
CA LEU A 481 68.79 -10.26 42.35
C LEU A 481 69.94 -9.55 41.60
N GLU A 482 71.16 -10.08 41.65
CA GLU A 482 72.31 -9.61 40.84
C GLU A 482 72.14 -9.94 39.34
N LEU A 483 71.03 -9.54 38.72
CA LEU A 483 70.71 -9.80 37.33
C LEU A 483 70.54 -8.49 36.57
N THR A 484 71.22 -8.36 35.43
CA THR A 484 71.08 -7.18 34.57
C THR A 484 69.84 -7.29 33.69
N LEU A 485 69.02 -6.23 33.67
CA LEU A 485 67.91 -6.09 32.72
C LEU A 485 68.45 -5.55 31.39
N TYR A 486 68.31 -6.33 30.32
CA TYR A 486 68.70 -5.92 28.97
C TYR A 486 67.49 -5.44 28.18
N SER A 487 67.67 -4.40 27.35
CA SER A 487 66.65 -3.99 26.37
C SER A 487 66.56 -4.98 25.21
N PHE A 488 65.38 -5.12 24.61
CA PHE A 488 65.19 -6.04 23.49
C PHE A 488 66.09 -5.67 22.30
N ASP A 489 66.27 -4.37 22.03
CA ASP A 489 67.18 -3.88 20.98
C ASP A 489 68.63 -4.32 21.19
N SER A 490 69.10 -4.33 22.44
CA SER A 490 70.46 -4.77 22.76
C SER A 490 70.64 -6.26 22.46
N ILE A 491 69.61 -7.07 22.72
CA ILE A 491 69.62 -8.52 22.44
C ILE A 491 69.48 -8.79 20.95
N LEU A 492 68.64 -8.03 20.24
CA LEU A 492 68.51 -8.10 18.79
C LEU A 492 69.86 -7.86 18.12
N LEU A 493 70.60 -6.84 18.54
CA LEU A 493 71.94 -6.59 18.03
C LEU A 493 72.90 -7.73 18.40
N ALA A 494 72.90 -8.17 19.66
CA ALA A 494 73.79 -9.23 20.14
C ALA A 494 73.60 -10.58 19.43
N THR A 495 72.37 -10.88 19.00
CA THR A 495 72.00 -12.15 18.35
C THR A 495 71.93 -12.05 16.82
N ASN A 496 72.29 -10.91 16.24
CA ASN A 496 72.09 -10.61 14.82
C ASN A 496 70.64 -10.88 14.38
N LYS A 497 69.69 -10.25 15.07
CA LYS A 497 68.24 -10.37 14.88
C LYS A 497 67.72 -11.82 14.99
N PHE A 498 68.25 -12.58 15.95
CA PHE A 498 67.95 -14.00 16.15
C PHE A 498 68.18 -14.84 14.87
N SER A 499 69.29 -14.59 14.18
CA SER A 499 69.66 -15.33 12.97
C SER A 499 69.66 -16.84 13.23
N THR A 500 69.10 -17.60 12.28
CA THR A 500 69.11 -19.07 12.32
C THR A 500 70.53 -19.64 12.32
N THR A 501 71.50 -18.91 11.74
CA THR A 501 72.92 -19.29 11.76
C THR A 501 73.54 -19.26 13.16
N SER A 502 72.95 -18.50 14.08
CA SER A 502 73.40 -18.40 15.47
C SER A 502 72.56 -19.26 16.42
N LYS A 503 71.64 -20.09 15.89
CA LYS A 503 70.75 -20.91 16.70
C LYS A 503 71.49 -22.11 17.28
N LEU A 504 71.43 -22.26 18.59
CA LEU A 504 72.06 -23.35 19.34
C LEU A 504 71.11 -24.54 19.52
N GLY A 505 69.80 -24.29 19.61
CA GLY A 505 68.80 -25.35 19.77
C GLY A 505 67.37 -24.81 19.85
N GLN A 506 66.39 -25.70 19.76
CA GLN A 506 64.97 -25.40 19.96
C GLN A 506 64.26 -26.59 20.61
N GLY A 507 63.41 -26.32 21.59
CA GLY A 507 62.53 -27.30 22.23
C GLY A 507 61.15 -26.71 22.55
N GLY A 508 60.34 -27.44 23.31
CA GLY A 508 58.99 -27.01 23.71
C GLY A 508 58.94 -25.69 24.49
N PHE A 509 60.06 -25.29 25.08
CA PHE A 509 60.20 -24.08 25.89
C PHE A 509 60.77 -22.88 25.12
N GLY A 510 61.02 -23.00 23.81
CA GLY A 510 61.51 -21.91 22.98
C GLY A 510 62.83 -22.21 22.27
N SER A 511 63.43 -21.17 21.68
CA SER A 511 64.66 -21.27 20.90
C SER A 511 65.83 -20.60 21.61
N VAL A 512 67.01 -21.22 21.54
CA VAL A 512 68.25 -20.71 22.13
C VAL A 512 69.22 -20.28 21.03
N TYR A 513 69.79 -19.09 21.17
CA TYR A 513 70.71 -18.48 20.20
C TYR A 513 72.02 -18.09 20.87
N LYS A 514 73.14 -18.22 20.16
CA LYS A 514 74.41 -17.63 20.55
C LYS A 514 74.36 -16.13 20.26
N GLY A 515 74.73 -15.32 21.25
CA GLY A 515 74.85 -13.88 21.10
C GLY A 515 76.18 -13.36 21.64
N LYS A 516 76.55 -12.16 21.23
CA LYS A 516 77.70 -11.42 21.77
C LYS A 516 77.26 -10.03 22.20
N LEU A 517 77.37 -9.76 23.50
CA LEU A 517 77.01 -8.47 24.09
C LEU A 517 78.03 -7.38 23.70
N LYS A 518 77.67 -6.10 23.92
CA LYS A 518 78.49 -4.94 23.53
C LYS A 518 79.86 -4.90 24.24
N ASP A 519 79.93 -5.48 25.43
CA ASP A 519 81.15 -5.66 26.23
C ASP A 519 82.05 -6.81 25.72
N GLY A 520 81.62 -7.51 24.66
CA GLY A 520 82.32 -8.63 24.06
C GLY A 520 82.00 -9.99 24.68
N LYS A 521 81.16 -10.05 25.72
CA LYS A 521 80.80 -11.29 26.42
C LYS A 521 79.89 -12.17 25.55
N GLU A 522 80.26 -13.44 25.40
CA GLU A 522 79.41 -14.43 24.71
C GLU A 522 78.32 -14.95 25.65
N VAL A 523 77.09 -15.02 25.14
CA VAL A 523 75.90 -15.43 25.90
C VAL A 523 75.03 -16.40 25.12
N ALA A 524 74.32 -17.26 25.83
CA ALA A 524 73.24 -18.07 25.29
C ALA A 524 71.89 -17.40 25.59
N VAL A 525 71.17 -17.01 24.55
CA VAL A 525 69.93 -16.23 24.61
C VAL A 525 68.74 -17.16 24.35
N LYS A 526 68.01 -17.50 25.41
CA LYS A 526 66.80 -18.33 25.35
C LYS A 526 65.58 -17.43 25.21
N ARG A 527 64.96 -17.45 24.02
CA ARG A 527 63.71 -16.72 23.72
C ARG A 527 62.53 -17.68 23.87
N LEU A 528 61.64 -17.37 24.81
CA LEU A 528 60.48 -18.20 25.10
C LEU A 528 59.39 -18.04 24.03
N SER A 529 58.60 -19.09 23.81
CA SER A 529 57.49 -19.07 22.85
C SER A 529 56.32 -18.23 23.38
N SER A 530 55.69 -17.43 22.52
CA SER A 530 54.49 -16.62 22.85
C SER A 530 53.20 -17.44 22.94
N THR A 531 53.17 -18.67 22.44
CA THR A 531 51.96 -19.50 22.30
C THR A 531 51.62 -20.37 23.51
N SER A 532 52.43 -20.37 24.58
CA SER A 532 52.19 -21.20 25.77
C SER A 532 51.82 -20.33 26.98
N ALA A 533 50.63 -20.57 27.56
CA ALA A 533 50.20 -19.95 28.81
C ALA A 533 51.10 -20.37 30.00
N GLN A 534 51.78 -21.51 29.87
CA GLN A 534 52.70 -22.09 30.85
C GLN A 534 54.06 -21.33 30.91
N GLY A 535 54.48 -20.71 29.80
CA GLY A 535 55.81 -20.10 29.67
C GLY A 535 56.06 -18.88 30.55
N VAL A 536 55.01 -18.19 31.02
CA VAL A 536 55.18 -17.01 31.91
C VAL A 536 55.50 -17.44 33.34
N GLU A 537 54.89 -18.51 33.83
CA GLU A 537 55.14 -19.05 35.16
C GLU A 537 56.51 -19.73 35.23
N GLU A 538 56.88 -20.46 34.18
CA GLU A 538 58.21 -21.05 34.04
C GLU A 538 59.31 -19.99 33.96
N PHE A 539 59.11 -18.91 33.19
CA PHE A 539 60.04 -17.77 33.15
C PHE A 539 60.26 -17.14 34.53
N LYS A 540 59.18 -16.97 35.32
CA LYS A 540 59.25 -16.44 36.68
C LYS A 540 60.03 -17.39 37.60
N ASN A 541 59.73 -18.68 37.55
CA ASN A 541 60.43 -19.69 38.34
C ASN A 541 61.91 -19.75 37.98
N GLU A 542 62.26 -19.68 36.69
CA GLU A 542 63.64 -19.74 36.21
C GLU A 542 64.45 -18.52 36.68
N ILE A 543 63.87 -17.30 36.67
CA ILE A 543 64.50 -16.10 37.23
C ILE A 543 64.66 -16.20 38.75
N ILE A 544 63.62 -16.59 39.49
CA ILE A 544 63.63 -16.59 40.96
C ILE A 544 64.51 -17.70 41.53
N LEU A 545 64.53 -18.89 40.90
CA LEU A 545 65.29 -20.04 41.39
C LEU A 545 66.77 -19.95 41.00
N ILE A 546 67.09 -19.70 39.72
CA ILE A 546 68.48 -19.74 39.24
C ILE A 546 69.29 -18.54 39.76
N SER A 547 68.65 -17.38 39.95
CA SER A 547 69.31 -16.24 40.60
C SER A 547 69.80 -16.53 42.02
N LYS A 548 69.05 -17.35 42.77
CA LYS A 548 69.35 -17.74 44.16
C LYS A 548 70.26 -18.97 44.27
N LEU A 549 70.43 -19.72 43.18
CA LEU A 549 71.21 -20.95 43.13
C LEU A 549 72.51 -20.73 42.33
N GLN A 550 73.46 -20.00 42.90
CA GLN A 550 74.80 -19.86 42.34
C GLN A 550 75.68 -21.04 42.79
N HIS A 551 75.92 -22.00 41.90
CA HIS A 551 76.81 -23.15 42.17
C HIS A 551 77.81 -23.31 41.03
N ARG A 552 79.04 -23.76 41.32
CA ARG A 552 80.14 -23.91 40.35
C ARG A 552 79.78 -24.78 39.13
N ASN A 553 78.81 -25.67 39.28
CA ASN A 553 78.40 -26.64 38.25
C ASN A 553 77.03 -26.33 37.62
N LEU A 554 76.47 -25.14 37.87
CA LEU A 554 75.23 -24.66 37.26
C LEU A 554 75.52 -23.48 36.35
N VAL A 555 74.93 -23.47 35.15
CA VAL A 555 75.10 -22.36 34.20
C VAL A 555 74.51 -21.09 34.78
N LYS A 556 75.35 -20.06 34.86
CA LYS A 556 74.97 -18.79 35.45
C LYS A 556 74.00 -18.04 34.54
N LEU A 557 72.88 -17.61 35.13
CA LEU A 557 72.00 -16.61 34.53
C LEU A 557 72.68 -15.23 34.63
N VAL A 558 72.92 -14.60 33.48
CA VAL A 558 73.59 -13.30 33.36
C VAL A 558 72.58 -12.15 33.44
N GLY A 559 71.38 -12.37 32.92
CA GLY A 559 70.34 -11.36 32.91
C GLY A 559 69.10 -11.81 32.17
N TYR A 560 68.15 -10.90 32.02
CA TYR A 560 66.89 -11.17 31.38
C TYR A 560 66.37 -9.94 30.65
N CYS A 561 65.37 -10.14 29.78
CA CYS A 561 64.66 -9.07 29.09
C CYS A 561 63.16 -9.37 29.11
N ILE A 562 62.38 -8.34 29.42
CA ILE A 562 60.92 -8.36 29.39
C ILE A 562 60.46 -7.07 28.72
N GLU A 563 59.98 -7.19 27.48
CA GLU A 563 59.52 -6.04 26.70
C GLU A 563 58.31 -6.44 25.85
N GLY A 564 57.14 -5.86 26.14
CA GLY A 564 55.87 -6.30 25.54
C GLY A 564 55.58 -7.77 25.83
N GLU A 565 55.43 -8.59 24.78
CA GLU A 565 55.23 -10.04 24.90
C GLU A 565 56.54 -10.84 24.99
N GLU A 566 57.69 -10.21 24.70
CA GLU A 566 59.01 -10.84 24.66
C GLU A 566 59.52 -11.17 26.07
N LYS A 567 59.91 -12.43 26.27
CA LYS A 567 60.48 -12.95 27.53
C LYS A 567 61.74 -13.74 27.20
N ILE A 568 62.88 -13.19 27.58
CA ILE A 568 64.18 -13.69 27.16
C ILE A 568 65.10 -13.83 28.37
N LEU A 569 65.81 -14.95 28.44
CA LEU A 569 66.82 -15.24 29.45
C LEU A 569 68.20 -15.29 28.80
N LEU A 570 69.19 -14.68 29.45
CA LEU A 570 70.58 -14.65 29.00
C LEU A 570 71.43 -15.46 29.97
N TYR A 571 72.02 -16.52 29.47
CA TYR A 571 72.98 -17.35 30.20
C TYR A 571 74.39 -17.09 29.70
N GLU A 572 75.38 -17.47 30.51
CA GLU A 572 76.74 -17.58 29.99
C GLU A 572 76.81 -18.62 28.86
N TYR A 573 77.62 -18.34 27.84
CA TYR A 573 77.81 -19.29 26.76
C TYR A 573 78.85 -20.34 27.14
N LEU A 574 78.50 -21.61 26.99
CA LEU A 574 79.41 -22.74 27.16
C LEU A 574 79.89 -23.25 25.79
N SER A 575 81.20 -23.28 25.57
CA SER A 575 81.81 -23.68 24.29
C SER A 575 81.73 -25.18 24.00
N ASN A 576 81.54 -26.02 25.02
CA ASN A 576 81.72 -27.47 24.92
C ASN A 576 80.51 -28.28 24.42
N LYS A 577 79.46 -27.67 23.84
CA LYS A 577 78.19 -28.35 23.49
C LYS A 577 77.48 -28.97 24.71
N SER A 578 76.28 -29.51 24.52
CA SER A 578 75.42 -29.99 25.60
C SER A 578 75.83 -31.36 26.15
N LEU A 579 75.52 -31.61 27.42
CA LEU A 579 75.76 -32.88 28.12
C LEU A 579 75.16 -34.08 27.37
N ASP A 580 73.99 -33.91 26.72
CA ASP A 580 73.36 -34.96 25.92
C ASP A 580 74.27 -35.44 24.79
N THR A 581 75.05 -34.54 24.19
CA THR A 581 75.96 -34.86 23.08
C THR A 581 77.11 -35.76 23.55
N PHE A 582 77.52 -35.65 24.81
CA PHE A 582 78.55 -36.53 25.41
C PHE A 582 77.97 -37.82 25.99
N LEU A 583 76.75 -37.78 26.52
CA LEU A 583 76.10 -38.96 27.10
C LEU A 583 75.54 -39.92 26.04
N PHE A 584 75.16 -39.43 24.85
CA PHE A 584 74.43 -40.20 23.84
C PHE A 584 75.08 -40.18 22.44
N GLY A 585 76.40 -40.01 22.38
CA GLY A 585 77.17 -39.92 21.12
C GLY A 585 77.14 -41.19 20.26
N TRP A 586 76.63 -41.03 19.02
CA TRP A 586 76.70 -41.93 17.86
C TRP A 586 76.15 -43.37 18.03
N SER A 587 75.02 -43.58 17.35
CA SER A 587 74.40 -44.85 16.91
C SER A 587 73.15 -45.32 17.67
N PHE A 588 72.11 -45.54 16.86
CA PHE A 588 70.90 -46.36 17.00
C PHE A 588 69.52 -45.70 17.16
N LEU A 589 68.63 -46.24 16.32
CA LEU A 589 67.29 -45.87 15.89
C LEU A 589 66.22 -45.83 17.01
N PHE A 590 65.23 -44.95 16.78
CA PHE A 590 63.79 -45.09 17.10
C PHE A 590 63.39 -45.88 18.35
N ILE A 591 63.00 -45.17 19.41
CA ILE A 591 61.79 -45.51 20.18
C ILE A 591 61.02 -44.22 20.53
N TYR A 592 59.77 -44.18 20.07
CA TYR A 592 58.73 -43.24 20.47
C TYR A 592 58.36 -43.53 21.93
N LEU A 593 58.66 -42.63 22.87
CA LEU A 593 58.06 -42.64 24.19
C LEU A 593 57.56 -41.23 24.53
N SER A 594 56.24 -41.09 24.40
CA SER A 594 55.42 -40.03 24.93
C SER A 594 55.56 -39.88 26.44
N GLN A 595 55.59 -38.64 26.92
CA GLN A 595 55.29 -38.22 28.30
C GLN A 595 56.07 -38.94 29.42
N ILE A 596 57.31 -38.52 29.65
CA ILE A 596 57.86 -38.46 31.01
C ILE A 596 58.60 -37.12 31.17
N ASN A 597 57.97 -36.22 31.95
CA ASN A 597 58.59 -35.03 32.52
C ASN A 597 59.71 -35.45 33.49
N TYR A 598 60.98 -35.36 33.09
CA TYR A 598 62.08 -35.30 34.03
C TYR A 598 63.19 -34.40 33.48
N PHE A 599 63.34 -33.23 34.10
CA PHE A 599 64.64 -32.70 34.52
C PHE A 599 65.83 -32.94 33.55
N SER A 600 66.01 -32.08 32.55
CA SER A 600 67.36 -31.83 32.01
C SER A 600 68.13 -31.01 33.03
N ILE A 601 68.65 -31.68 34.05
CA ILE A 601 69.57 -31.07 35.01
C ILE A 601 70.91 -30.90 34.31
N MET A 602 71.37 -29.65 34.21
CA MET A 602 72.77 -29.34 33.91
C MET A 602 73.62 -29.79 35.10
N TYR A 603 74.37 -30.88 34.94
CA TYR A 603 75.50 -31.21 35.80
C TYR A 603 76.72 -31.53 34.93
N PHE A 604 77.88 -30.99 35.30
CA PHE A 604 79.17 -31.56 34.94
C PHE A 604 80.17 -31.37 36.09
N LEU A 605 80.97 -32.41 36.32
CA LEU A 605 82.29 -32.41 36.97
C LEU A 605 83.12 -33.55 36.35
N PRO A 606 84.46 -33.52 36.43
CA PRO A 606 85.34 -32.46 36.96
C PRO A 606 85.80 -31.44 35.92
#